data_AF-A0A3N4NPD7-F1
#
_entry.id   AF-A0A3N4NPD7-F1
#
_cell.length_a   1.000
_cell.length_b   1.000
_cell.length_c   1.000
_cell.angle_alpha   90.00
_cell.angle_beta   90.00
_cell.angle_gamma   90.00
#
_symmetry.space_group_name_H-M   'P 1'
#
loop_
_entity.id
_entity.type
_entity.pdbx_description
1 polymer ?
#
loop_
_entity_poly.entity_id
_entity_poly.type
_entity_poly.pdbx_seq_one_letter_code
_entity_poly.pdbx_strand_id
1 'polypeptide(L)'
;MIKKTEHCLLCEHQQNNFMSGVYCGITQKKPEFDKTCDSIKFDKVLEEKILENNIELKLVELTKVDTIGHFIIFLSIGIACLFLGIFLVDTYWLKFMEDPYIHGRYSLAVMIVILAIGVGIIIFATAPVNLYLRKYKIAKLKKKKLDDILKVYNLTYNINLSFQKKWPDMLEVTKDLKIYTIAKKGKHII
;
A
#
# COMPACT_ATOMS: atom_id res chain seq x y z
N MET A 1 -0.91 20.89 -4.77
CA MET A 1 -1.35 21.54 -6.02
C MET A 1 -1.61 20.44 -7.03
N ILE A 2 -2.84 20.35 -7.57
CA ILE A 2 -3.21 19.35 -8.58
C ILE A 2 -2.60 19.79 -9.92
N LYS A 3 -1.98 18.88 -10.67
CA LYS A 3 -1.39 19.21 -11.97
C LYS A 3 -2.47 19.17 -13.06
N LYS A 4 -2.44 20.09 -14.03
CA LYS A 4 -3.39 20.12 -15.16
C LYS A 4 -3.49 18.77 -15.89
N THR A 5 -2.36 18.11 -16.10
CA THR A 5 -2.30 16.77 -16.71
C THR A 5 -3.05 15.70 -15.91
N GLU A 6 -3.13 15.82 -14.58
CA GLU A 6 -3.85 14.85 -13.73
C GLU A 6 -5.37 14.89 -13.98
N HIS A 7 -5.95 16.04 -14.35
CA HIS A 7 -7.37 16.10 -14.72
C HIS A 7 -7.61 15.41 -16.07
N CYS A 8 -6.69 15.59 -17.03
CA CYS A 8 -6.81 14.96 -18.35
C CYS A 8 -6.71 13.44 -18.27
N LEU A 9 -5.95 12.88 -17.32
CA LEU A 9 -5.84 11.43 -17.14
C LEU A 9 -7.17 10.74 -16.80
N LEU A 10 -8.19 11.51 -16.39
CA LEU A 10 -9.53 11.03 -16.05
C LEU A 10 -10.55 11.29 -17.17
N CYS A 11 -10.13 11.92 -18.27
CA CYS A 11 -10.99 12.35 -19.36
C CYS A 11 -10.99 11.35 -20.51
N GLU A 12 -12.14 11.14 -21.16
CA GLU A 12 -12.26 10.31 -22.37
C GLU A 12 -11.47 10.84 -23.57
N HIS A 13 -11.28 12.16 -23.62
CA HIS A 13 -10.55 12.81 -24.71
C HIS A 13 -9.03 12.75 -24.53
N GLN A 14 -8.52 12.02 -23.54
CA GLN A 14 -7.09 11.92 -23.33
C GLN A 14 -6.40 11.17 -24.47
N GLN A 15 -5.25 11.67 -24.87
CA GLN A 15 -4.31 10.93 -25.69
C GLN A 15 -2.92 11.03 -25.06
N ASN A 16 -2.18 9.92 -25.09
CA ASN A 16 -0.85 9.81 -24.54
C ASN A 16 0.13 9.42 -25.64
N ASN A 17 1.26 10.12 -25.70
CA ASN A 17 2.38 9.74 -26.56
C ASN A 17 3.66 9.80 -25.72
N PHE A 18 4.52 8.80 -25.87
CA PHE A 18 5.80 8.71 -25.17
C PHE A 18 6.67 9.97 -25.37
N MET A 19 6.62 10.59 -26.55
CA MET A 19 7.45 11.75 -26.89
C MET A 19 6.90 13.08 -26.37
N SER A 20 5.58 13.28 -26.41
CA SER A 20 4.94 14.58 -26.14
C SER A 20 4.14 14.64 -24.83
N GLY A 21 3.95 13.50 -24.17
CA GLY A 21 3.19 13.39 -22.92
C GLY A 21 1.67 13.31 -23.14
N VAL A 22 0.90 13.83 -22.18
CA VAL A 22 -0.57 13.85 -22.24
C VAL A 22 -1.04 15.10 -22.99
N TYR A 23 -1.90 14.91 -23.99
CA TYR A 23 -2.55 15.97 -24.75
C TYR A 23 -4.04 15.67 -24.93
N CYS A 24 -4.81 16.70 -25.30
CA CYS A 24 -6.25 16.58 -25.53
C CYS A 24 -6.52 16.20 -26.99
N GLY A 25 -7.31 15.15 -27.21
CA GLY A 25 -7.69 14.69 -28.55
C GLY A 25 -8.60 15.65 -29.31
N ILE A 26 -9.31 16.55 -28.61
CA ILE A 26 -10.16 17.57 -29.24
C ILE A 26 -9.30 18.73 -29.74
N THR A 27 -8.46 19.29 -28.88
CA THR A 27 -7.68 20.50 -29.21
C THR A 27 -6.32 20.19 -29.81
N GLN A 28 -5.87 18.93 -29.77
CA GLN A 28 -4.54 18.46 -30.17
C GLN A 28 -3.40 19.21 -29.48
N LYS A 29 -3.67 19.77 -28.29
CA LYS A 29 -2.74 20.59 -27.50
C LYS A 29 -2.59 20.06 -26.09
N LYS A 30 -1.52 20.50 -25.42
CA LYS A 30 -1.31 20.28 -23.99
C LYS A 30 -2.42 20.96 -23.17
N PRO A 31 -2.74 20.44 -21.98
CA PRO A 31 -3.80 20.98 -21.16
C PRO A 31 -3.51 22.41 -20.68
N GLU A 32 -4.26 23.36 -21.23
CA GLU A 32 -4.21 24.78 -20.91
C GLU A 32 -5.56 25.20 -20.29
N PHE A 33 -5.71 24.97 -18.98
CA PHE A 33 -6.83 25.50 -18.19
C PHE A 33 -6.34 25.91 -16.81
N ASP A 34 -7.07 26.80 -16.13
CA ASP A 34 -6.67 27.29 -14.80
C ASP A 34 -7.12 26.34 -13.69
N LYS A 35 -8.42 26.07 -13.58
CA LYS A 35 -9.01 25.22 -12.51
C LYS A 35 -9.75 23.99 -13.03
N THR A 36 -10.58 24.16 -14.06
CA THR A 36 -11.41 23.11 -14.68
C THR A 36 -11.30 23.17 -16.19
N CYS A 37 -11.48 22.04 -16.85
CA CYS A 37 -11.58 21.97 -18.31
C CYS A 37 -13.06 21.98 -18.73
N ASP A 38 -13.45 22.91 -19.59
CA ASP A 38 -14.84 23.06 -20.04
C ASP A 38 -15.28 21.91 -20.97
N SER A 39 -14.33 21.31 -21.70
CA SER A 39 -14.56 20.18 -22.60
C SER A 39 -14.24 18.82 -21.94
N ILE A 40 -14.26 18.74 -20.61
CA ILE A 40 -13.99 17.47 -19.92
C ILE A 40 -15.17 16.54 -20.07
N LYS A 41 -14.89 15.28 -20.41
CA LYS A 41 -15.89 14.22 -20.46
C LYS A 41 -15.47 13.10 -19.52
N PHE A 42 -16.29 12.89 -18.50
CA PHE A 42 -16.17 11.79 -17.55
C PHE A 42 -17.14 10.68 -17.95
N ASP A 43 -16.59 9.51 -18.23
CA ASP A 43 -17.34 8.30 -18.61
C ASP A 43 -16.51 7.09 -18.12
N LYS A 44 -16.28 6.09 -18.96
CA LYS A 44 -15.58 4.84 -18.66
C LYS A 44 -14.18 5.00 -18.05
N VAL A 45 -13.36 5.90 -18.57
CA VAL A 45 -12.00 6.17 -18.08
C VAL A 45 -12.02 6.59 -16.61
N LEU A 46 -12.99 7.43 -16.22
CA LEU A 46 -13.13 7.84 -14.83
C LEU A 46 -13.57 6.66 -13.97
N GLU A 47 -14.59 5.91 -14.42
CA GLU A 47 -15.07 4.73 -13.71
C GLU A 47 -13.95 3.70 -13.48
N GLU A 48 -13.18 3.40 -14.52
CA GLU A 48 -12.03 2.50 -14.45
C GLU A 48 -11.00 2.99 -13.44
N LYS A 49 -10.67 4.29 -13.44
CA LYS A 49 -9.71 4.86 -12.47
C LYS A 49 -10.23 4.87 -11.04
N ILE A 50 -11.53 5.11 -10.84
CA ILE A 50 -12.16 4.98 -9.52
C ILE A 50 -12.07 3.52 -9.05
N LEU A 51 -12.45 2.57 -9.89
CA LEU A 51 -12.42 1.14 -9.56
C LEU A 51 -10.98 0.70 -9.26
N GLU A 52 -10.03 0.96 -10.15
CA GLU A 52 -8.62 0.58 -10.01
C GLU A 52 -8.02 1.06 -8.69
N ASN A 53 -8.15 2.36 -8.38
CA ASN A 53 -7.56 2.94 -7.17
C ASN A 53 -8.21 2.41 -5.89
N ASN A 54 -9.53 2.19 -5.89
CA ASN A 54 -10.23 1.67 -4.71
C ASN A 54 -9.97 0.16 -4.52
N ILE A 55 -9.89 -0.61 -5.60
CA ILE A 55 -9.50 -2.02 -5.58
C ILE A 55 -8.06 -2.16 -5.08
N GLU A 56 -7.10 -1.40 -5.62
CA GLU A 56 -5.69 -1.42 -5.18
C GLU A 56 -5.58 -1.13 -3.68
N LEU A 57 -6.26 -0.10 -3.18
CA LEU A 57 -6.28 0.23 -1.76
C LEU A 57 -6.86 -0.92 -0.92
N LYS A 58 -7.97 -1.50 -1.36
CA LYS A 58 -8.66 -2.55 -0.62
C LYS A 58 -7.89 -3.87 -0.60
N LEU A 59 -7.24 -4.22 -1.71
CA LEU A 59 -6.34 -5.37 -1.79
C LEU A 59 -5.19 -5.22 -0.79
N VAL A 60 -4.57 -4.04 -0.73
CA VAL A 60 -3.53 -3.79 0.28
C VAL A 60 -4.11 -3.91 1.69
N GLU A 61 -5.29 -3.36 1.98
CA GLU A 61 -5.93 -3.52 3.31
C GLU A 61 -6.17 -4.98 3.70
N LEU A 62 -6.55 -5.85 2.76
CA LEU A 62 -6.75 -7.28 3.02
C LEU A 62 -5.45 -7.98 3.43
N THR A 63 -4.30 -7.57 2.86
CA THR A 63 -2.98 -8.14 3.23
C THR A 63 -2.50 -7.71 4.63
N LYS A 64 -3.20 -6.79 5.30
CA LYS A 64 -2.80 -6.28 6.62
C LYS A 64 -2.72 -7.38 7.66
N VAL A 65 -3.75 -8.22 7.74
CA VAL A 65 -3.84 -9.26 8.78
C VAL A 65 -2.73 -10.28 8.61
N ASP A 66 -2.51 -10.72 7.38
CA ASP A 66 -1.45 -11.68 7.04
C ASP A 66 -0.06 -11.11 7.32
N THR A 67 0.21 -9.88 6.85
CA THR A 67 1.50 -9.20 7.07
C THR A 67 1.79 -9.00 8.56
N ILE A 68 0.81 -8.51 9.33
CA ILE A 68 0.97 -8.29 10.78
C ILE A 68 1.07 -9.63 11.53
N GLY A 69 0.30 -10.64 11.12
CA GLY A 69 0.36 -11.97 11.72
C GLY A 69 1.73 -12.62 11.56
N HIS A 70 2.26 -12.63 10.33
CA HIS A 70 3.63 -13.09 10.07
C HIS A 70 4.66 -12.30 10.89
N PHE A 71 4.55 -10.96 10.93
CA PHE A 71 5.46 -10.14 11.73
C PHE A 71 5.45 -10.55 13.21
N ILE A 72 4.28 -10.71 13.82
CA ILE A 72 4.15 -11.08 15.23
C ILE A 72 4.74 -12.48 15.49
N ILE A 73 4.49 -13.45 14.62
CA ILE A 73 5.00 -14.83 14.76
C ILE A 73 6.53 -14.86 14.66
N PHE A 74 7.12 -14.23 13.64
CA PHE A 74 8.58 -14.23 13.50
C PHE A 74 9.26 -13.37 14.57
N LEU A 75 8.63 -12.27 14.99
CA LEU A 75 9.12 -11.46 16.10
C LEU A 75 9.15 -12.27 17.40
N SER A 76 8.10 -13.04 17.71
CA SER A 76 8.05 -13.86 18.93
C SER A 76 9.10 -14.99 18.89
N ILE A 77 9.30 -15.64 17.74
CA ILE A 77 10.36 -16.64 17.54
C ILE A 77 11.75 -16.01 17.73
N GLY A 78 12.00 -14.87 17.11
CA GLY A 78 13.27 -14.15 17.24
C GLY A 78 13.58 -13.75 18.69
N ILE A 79 12.58 -13.23 19.40
CA ILE A 79 12.68 -12.90 20.83
C ILE A 79 12.95 -14.17 21.66
N ALA A 80 12.24 -15.28 21.40
CA ALA A 80 12.47 -16.54 22.09
C ALA A 80 13.90 -17.06 21.87
N CYS A 81 14.43 -16.97 20.65
CA CYS A 81 15.84 -17.32 20.36
C CYS A 81 16.82 -16.44 21.14
N LEU A 82 16.56 -15.14 21.26
CA LEU A 82 17.41 -14.24 22.07
C LEU A 82 17.37 -14.61 23.55
N PHE A 83 16.19 -14.87 24.12
CA PHE A 83 16.05 -15.32 25.50
C PHE A 83 16.77 -16.65 25.75
N LEU A 84 16.63 -17.62 24.85
CA LEU A 84 17.35 -18.90 24.92
C LEU A 84 18.87 -18.67 24.86
N GLY A 85 19.34 -17.82 23.95
CA GLY A 85 20.75 -17.47 23.85
C GLY A 85 21.29 -16.86 25.15
N ILE A 86 20.56 -15.92 25.76
CA ILE A 86 20.91 -15.27 27.04
C ILE A 86 20.90 -16.28 28.20
N PHE A 87 19.87 -17.10 28.30
CA PHE A 87 19.78 -18.13 29.35
C PHE A 87 20.91 -19.16 29.27
N LEU A 88 21.33 -19.53 28.05
CA LEU A 88 22.51 -20.35 27.83
C LEU A 88 23.80 -19.61 28.24
N VAL A 89 23.89 -18.29 28.08
CA VAL A 89 25.03 -17.52 28.61
C VAL A 89 25.08 -17.68 30.12
N ASP A 90 24.00 -17.35 30.84
CA ASP A 90 23.99 -17.34 32.30
C ASP A 90 24.36 -18.71 32.89
N THR A 91 23.90 -19.79 32.26
CA THR A 91 24.12 -21.17 32.75
C THR A 91 25.49 -21.74 32.37
N TYR A 92 26.04 -21.42 31.20
CA TYR A 92 27.32 -21.96 30.74
C TYR A 92 28.52 -21.06 31.03
N TRP A 93 28.31 -19.74 31.20
CA TRP A 93 29.36 -18.79 31.57
C TRP A 93 29.95 -19.08 32.95
N LEU A 94 29.10 -19.46 33.92
CA LEU A 94 29.55 -19.89 35.25
C LEU A 94 30.43 -21.15 35.18
N LYS A 95 30.05 -22.14 34.36
CA LYS A 95 30.82 -23.37 34.16
C LYS A 95 32.11 -23.16 33.38
N PHE A 96 32.15 -22.15 32.49
CA PHE A 96 33.36 -21.77 31.78
C PHE A 96 34.44 -21.17 32.70
N MET A 97 34.04 -20.40 33.72
CA MET A 97 34.99 -19.89 34.72
C MET A 97 35.58 -21.00 35.60
N GLU A 98 34.88 -22.12 35.75
CA GLU A 98 35.28 -23.24 36.59
C GLU A 98 36.28 -24.17 35.89
N ASP A 99 36.10 -24.45 34.58
CA ASP A 99 37.05 -25.25 33.80
C ASP A 99 37.15 -24.81 32.32
N PRO A 100 38.10 -23.90 31.98
CA PRO A 100 38.15 -23.24 30.68
C PRO A 100 38.66 -24.12 29.52
N TYR A 101 39.30 -25.26 29.83
CA TYR A 101 40.00 -26.07 28.82
C TYR A 101 39.09 -27.04 28.05
N ILE A 102 37.99 -27.51 28.65
CA ILE A 102 37.13 -28.56 28.04
C ILE A 102 35.80 -27.98 27.54
N HIS A 103 35.22 -26.99 28.23
CA HIS A 103 33.85 -26.52 27.96
C HIS A 103 33.74 -25.11 27.37
N GLY A 104 34.85 -24.38 27.25
CA GLY A 104 34.84 -22.94 26.99
C GLY A 104 34.68 -22.48 25.55
N ARG A 105 35.29 -23.18 24.58
CA ARG A 105 35.30 -22.71 23.19
C ARG A 105 34.04 -23.11 22.40
N TYR A 106 33.51 -24.31 22.65
CA TYR A 106 32.32 -24.80 21.94
C TYR A 106 31.03 -24.14 22.42
N SER A 107 30.92 -23.78 23.71
CA SER A 107 29.71 -23.12 24.25
C SER A 107 29.56 -21.68 23.77
N LEU A 108 30.65 -20.92 23.70
CA LEU A 108 30.65 -19.51 23.26
C LEU A 108 30.28 -19.37 21.78
N ALA A 109 30.81 -20.24 20.92
CA ALA A 109 30.50 -20.21 19.48
C ALA A 109 29.01 -20.50 19.21
N VAL A 110 28.45 -21.53 19.85
CA VAL A 110 27.02 -21.89 19.73
C VAL A 110 26.12 -20.75 20.19
N MET A 111 26.48 -20.08 21.29
CA MET A 111 25.76 -18.91 21.81
C MET A 111 25.72 -17.75 20.81
N ILE A 112 26.87 -17.36 20.25
CA ILE A 112 26.95 -16.26 19.28
C ILE A 112 26.07 -16.57 18.06
N VAL A 113 26.07 -17.83 17.60
CA VAL A 113 25.26 -18.27 16.48
C VAL A 113 23.76 -18.15 16.80
N ILE A 114 23.31 -18.59 17.98
CA ILE A 114 21.89 -18.51 18.38
C ILE A 114 21.43 -17.05 18.48
N LEU A 115 22.25 -16.17 19.06
CA LEU A 115 21.94 -14.74 19.15
C LEU A 115 21.89 -14.08 17.76
N ALA A 116 22.85 -14.40 16.89
CA ALA A 116 22.87 -13.90 15.52
C ALA A 116 21.64 -14.35 14.72
N ILE A 117 21.20 -15.60 14.89
CA ILE A 117 19.96 -16.13 14.30
C ILE A 117 18.74 -15.34 14.82
N GLY A 118 18.65 -15.13 16.14
CA GLY A 118 17.55 -14.37 16.75
C GLY A 118 17.43 -12.95 16.17
N VAL A 119 18.56 -12.23 16.08
CA VAL A 119 18.61 -10.90 15.45
C VAL A 119 18.23 -10.97 13.97
N GLY A 120 18.75 -11.96 13.24
CA GLY A 120 18.47 -12.15 11.81
C GLY A 120 16.98 -12.35 11.53
N ILE A 121 16.30 -13.17 12.34
CA ILE A 121 14.85 -13.40 12.22
C ILE A 121 14.07 -12.11 12.45
N ILE A 122 14.44 -11.30 13.45
CA ILE A 122 13.77 -10.04 13.74
C ILE A 122 13.91 -9.07 12.57
N ILE A 123 15.13 -8.92 12.01
CA ILE A 123 15.36 -8.07 10.84
C ILE A 123 14.51 -8.55 9.66
N PHE A 124 14.51 -9.85 9.38
CA PHE A 124 13.72 -10.45 8.31
C PHE A 124 12.22 -10.19 8.47
N ALA A 125 11.70 -10.27 9.69
CA ALA A 125 10.29 -10.01 9.99
C ALA A 125 9.85 -8.57 9.66
N THR A 126 10.76 -7.59 9.74
CA THR A 126 10.40 -6.16 9.51
C THR A 126 10.18 -5.81 8.04
N ALA A 127 10.81 -6.53 7.11
CA ALA A 127 10.78 -6.18 5.69
C ALA A 127 9.36 -6.22 5.06
N PRO A 128 8.54 -7.27 5.29
CA PRO A 128 7.16 -7.31 4.80
C PRO A 128 6.29 -6.15 5.31
N VAL A 129 6.44 -5.77 6.59
CA VAL A 129 5.67 -4.68 7.22
C VAL A 129 5.98 -3.35 6.55
N ASN A 130 7.26 -3.05 6.33
CA ASN A 130 7.67 -1.82 5.65
C ASN A 130 7.14 -1.76 4.22
N LEU A 131 7.17 -2.88 3.51
CA LEU A 131 6.62 -2.98 2.15
C LEU A 131 5.10 -2.75 2.13
N TYR A 132 4.37 -3.35 3.07
CA TYR A 132 2.93 -3.11 3.27
C TYR A 132 2.63 -1.63 3.54
N LEU A 133 3.33 -1.01 4.50
CA LEU A 133 3.12 0.40 4.86
C LEU A 133 3.35 1.33 3.67
N ARG A 134 4.39 1.06 2.87
CA ARG A 134 4.68 1.81 1.64
C ARG A 134 3.57 1.66 0.61
N LYS A 135 3.15 0.42 0.31
CA LYS A 135 2.06 0.15 -0.65
C LYS A 135 0.75 0.81 -0.20
N TYR A 136 0.42 0.70 1.09
CA TYR A 136 -0.78 1.31 1.65
C TYR A 136 -0.75 2.83 1.53
N LYS A 137 0.38 3.47 1.86
CA LYS A 137 0.56 4.92 1.72
C LYS A 137 0.40 5.36 0.26
N ILE A 138 0.99 4.64 -0.70
CA ILE A 138 0.87 4.94 -2.13
C ILE A 138 -0.58 4.83 -2.60
N ALA A 139 -1.25 3.71 -2.32
CA ALA A 139 -2.64 3.49 -2.73
C ALA A 139 -3.59 4.51 -2.10
N LYS A 140 -3.40 4.85 -0.82
CA LYS A 140 -4.17 5.88 -0.13
C LYS A 140 -3.95 7.27 -0.73
N LEU A 141 -2.73 7.59 -1.13
CA LEU A 141 -2.42 8.86 -1.81
C LEU A 141 -3.03 8.91 -3.21
N LYS A 142 -3.01 7.83 -3.99
CA LYS A 142 -3.67 7.75 -5.30
C LYS A 142 -5.17 8.01 -5.17
N LYS A 143 -5.84 7.32 -4.25
CA LYS A 143 -7.26 7.55 -3.95
C LYS A 143 -7.54 8.99 -3.54
N LYS A 144 -6.76 9.52 -2.58
CA LYS A 144 -6.94 10.91 -2.11
C LYS A 144 -6.80 11.92 -3.26
N LYS A 145 -5.80 11.75 -4.13
CA LYS A 145 -5.63 12.61 -5.31
C LYS A 145 -6.83 12.58 -6.24
N LEU A 146 -7.36 11.38 -6.51
CA LEU A 146 -8.56 11.21 -7.31
C LEU A 146 -9.76 11.93 -6.68
N ASP A 147 -9.99 11.72 -5.38
CA ASP A 147 -11.06 12.37 -4.62
C ASP A 147 -10.92 13.90 -4.65
N ASP A 148 -9.69 14.41 -4.54
CA ASP A 148 -9.41 15.84 -4.59
C ASP A 148 -9.67 16.43 -6.00
N ILE A 149 -9.38 15.69 -7.07
CA ILE A 149 -9.74 16.11 -8.45
C ILE A 149 -11.26 16.10 -8.64
N LEU A 150 -11.94 15.05 -8.20
CA LEU A 150 -13.40 14.91 -8.32
C LEU A 150 -14.15 16.02 -7.58
N LYS A 151 -13.67 16.41 -6.40
CA LYS A 151 -14.22 17.56 -5.65
C LYS A 151 -14.16 18.87 -6.43
N VAL A 152 -13.12 19.11 -7.22
CA VAL A 152 -13.03 20.32 -8.08
C VAL A 152 -14.16 20.35 -9.09
N TYR A 153 -14.57 19.18 -9.59
CA TYR A 153 -15.70 19.02 -10.52
C TYR A 153 -17.06 18.81 -9.81
N ASN A 154 -17.13 18.94 -8.48
CA ASN A 154 -18.33 18.67 -7.66
C ASN A 154 -18.90 17.26 -7.88
N LEU A 155 -18.03 16.29 -8.11
CA LEU A 155 -18.38 14.88 -8.27
C LEU A 155 -18.10 14.12 -6.98
N THR A 156 -19.00 13.19 -6.65
CA THR A 156 -18.83 12.19 -5.59
C THR A 156 -19.13 10.83 -6.18
N TYR A 157 -18.67 9.78 -5.51
CA TYR A 157 -19.03 8.43 -5.89
C TYR A 157 -19.25 7.58 -4.64
N ASN A 158 -20.14 6.60 -4.77
CA ASN A 158 -20.27 5.50 -3.81
C ASN A 158 -19.83 4.22 -4.52
N ILE A 159 -18.95 3.47 -3.87
CA ILE A 159 -18.41 2.21 -4.39
C ILE A 159 -18.60 1.12 -3.35
N ASN A 160 -19.23 0.02 -3.77
CA ASN A 160 -19.28 -1.20 -3.00
C ASN A 160 -18.39 -2.24 -3.70
N LEU A 161 -17.39 -2.73 -2.96
CA LEU A 161 -16.45 -3.74 -3.42
C LEU A 161 -16.57 -4.96 -2.50
N SER A 162 -16.98 -6.08 -3.07
CA SER A 162 -16.96 -7.37 -2.40
C SER A 162 -15.92 -8.27 -3.07
N PHE A 163 -15.14 -8.95 -2.24
CA PHE A 163 -14.08 -9.85 -2.65
C PHE A 163 -14.53 -11.25 -2.30
N GLN A 164 -14.83 -12.07 -3.30
CA GLN A 164 -15.15 -13.47 -3.10
C GLN A 164 -13.90 -14.31 -3.43
N LYS A 165 -13.45 -15.09 -2.45
CA LYS A 165 -12.34 -16.03 -2.65
C LYS A 165 -12.89 -17.27 -3.34
N LYS A 166 -12.51 -17.49 -4.60
CA LYS A 166 -12.90 -18.71 -5.34
C LYS A 166 -11.88 -19.83 -5.19
N TRP A 167 -10.59 -19.51 -5.24
CA TRP A 167 -9.45 -20.44 -5.14
C TRP A 167 -8.26 -19.76 -4.44
N PRO A 168 -7.20 -20.49 -4.00
CA PRO A 168 -6.10 -19.93 -3.19
C PRO A 168 -5.51 -18.62 -3.73
N ASP A 169 -5.45 -18.47 -5.06
CA ASP A 169 -4.86 -17.31 -5.74
C ASP A 169 -5.85 -16.51 -6.62
N MET A 170 -7.15 -16.83 -6.60
CA MET A 170 -8.16 -16.13 -7.42
C MET A 170 -9.16 -15.38 -6.53
N LEU A 171 -9.10 -14.05 -6.61
CA LEU A 171 -10.06 -13.12 -6.02
C LEU A 171 -11.01 -12.61 -7.09
N GLU A 172 -12.29 -12.97 -7.00
CA GLU A 172 -13.32 -12.32 -7.80
C GLU A 172 -13.76 -11.03 -7.11
N VAL A 173 -13.70 -9.93 -7.86
CA VAL A 173 -14.10 -8.60 -7.40
C VAL A 173 -15.45 -8.26 -7.99
N THR A 174 -16.50 -8.32 -7.16
CA THR A 174 -17.82 -7.80 -7.51
C THR A 174 -17.89 -6.31 -7.20
N LYS A 175 -18.31 -5.53 -8.20
CA LYS A 175 -18.31 -4.05 -8.17
C LYS A 175 -19.71 -3.49 -8.36
N ASP A 176 -20.10 -2.55 -7.50
CA ASP A 176 -21.24 -1.66 -7.69
C ASP A 176 -20.74 -0.21 -7.51
N LEU A 177 -20.71 0.57 -8.59
CA LEU A 177 -20.23 1.95 -8.61
C LEU A 177 -21.36 2.88 -9.03
N LYS A 178 -21.59 3.92 -8.23
CA LYS A 178 -22.55 4.98 -8.53
C LYS A 178 -21.89 6.34 -8.38
N ILE A 179 -21.87 7.13 -9.45
CA ILE A 179 -21.32 8.49 -9.47
C ILE A 179 -22.45 9.49 -9.33
N TYR A 180 -22.27 10.49 -8.48
CA TYR A 180 -23.25 11.53 -8.18
C TYR A 180 -22.64 12.91 -8.41
N THR A 181 -23.43 13.84 -8.94
CA THR A 181 -23.08 15.26 -8.94
C THR A 181 -23.63 15.90 -7.67
N ILE A 182 -22.80 16.65 -6.95
CA ILE A 182 -23.27 17.46 -5.82
C ILE A 182 -24.10 18.61 -6.41
N ALA A 183 -25.42 18.56 -6.27
CA ALA A 183 -26.26 19.71 -6.59
C ALA A 183 -25.82 20.90 -5.72
N LYS A 184 -25.39 22.00 -6.35
CA LYS A 184 -25.17 23.26 -5.64
C LYS A 184 -26.50 23.65 -4.98
N LYS A 185 -26.52 23.71 -3.64
CA LYS A 185 -27.61 24.36 -2.91
C LYS A 185 -27.73 25.80 -3.41
N GLY A 186 -28.78 26.08 -4.18
CA GLY A 186 -29.37 27.40 -4.40
C GLY A 186 -28.67 28.33 -5.39
N LYS A 187 -29.27 28.49 -6.56
CA LYS A 187 -29.90 29.77 -6.92
C LYS A 187 -30.94 29.52 -8.02
N HIS A 188 -32.22 29.57 -7.63
CA HIS A 188 -33.25 30.00 -8.56
C HIS A 188 -32.82 31.36 -9.12
N ILE A 189 -32.73 31.46 -10.43
CA ILE A 189 -32.91 32.74 -11.12
C ILE A 189 -34.00 32.45 -12.14
N ILE A 190 -35.08 33.22 -11.97
CA ILE A 190 -36.28 33.31 -12.79
C ILE A 190 -35.88 33.58 -14.24
#